data_AF-A0A941IF91-F1
#
_entry.id   AF-A0A941IF91-F1
#
_cell.length_a   1.000
_cell.length_b   1.000
_cell.length_c   1.000
_cell.angle_alpha   90.00
_cell.angle_beta   90.00
_cell.angle_gamma   90.00
#
_symmetry.space_group_name_H-M   'P 1'
#
loop_
_entity.id
_entity.type
_entity.pdbx_description
1 polymer ?
#
loop_
_entity_poly.entity_id
_entity_poly.type
_entity_poly.pdbx_seq_one_letter_code
_entity_poly.pdbx_strand_id
1 'polypeptide(L)'
;MTILKRLRFLILMVFATLMYSGSASAACTPISSVPFAITAPGQYCVTNDLQSSGAAGIQISISTGNVTLDLNGFALKCTASQNAIMGTLTMFNVTVKNGTIRDCNYAVTLSNCTSCTVQDIRAINNAAGIQVSGFAARVEHNQIRNDNALAGNPAILVEATSSLIDNNHISGSNVGIMNRSKGNIIRGNTFGICNTAIRFDAGATYQNNLTQLCTTAFTGAGLASSVNAGGNF
;
A
#
# COMPACT_ATOMS: atom_id res chain seq x y z
N MET A 1 65.11 -10.51 15.19
CA MET A 1 64.05 -9.48 15.13
C MET A 1 63.29 -9.50 13.79
N THR A 2 62.89 -10.69 13.31
CA THR A 2 62.36 -10.91 11.94
C THR A 2 61.16 -11.87 11.92
N ILE A 3 61.08 -12.82 12.85
CA ILE A 3 59.93 -13.72 13.02
C ILE A 3 58.69 -12.99 13.58
N LEU A 4 58.87 -12.04 14.51
CA LEU A 4 57.77 -11.28 15.11
C LEU A 4 57.08 -10.30 14.12
N LYS A 5 57.78 -9.88 13.06
CA LYS A 5 57.22 -9.04 11.98
C LYS A 5 56.40 -9.86 10.98
N ARG A 6 56.79 -11.12 10.72
CA ARG A 6 56.04 -12.03 9.83
C ARG A 6 54.75 -12.54 10.48
N LEU A 7 54.76 -12.73 11.80
CA LEU A 7 53.56 -13.14 12.55
C LEU A 7 52.49 -12.04 12.63
N ARG A 8 52.90 -10.76 12.72
CA ARG A 8 51.98 -9.61 12.64
C ARG A 8 51.32 -9.44 11.27
N PHE A 9 52.02 -9.79 10.19
CA PHE A 9 51.49 -9.70 8.83
C PHE A 9 50.49 -10.83 8.51
N LEU A 10 50.70 -12.02 9.08
CA LEU A 10 49.78 -13.16 8.90
C LEU A 10 48.47 -12.98 9.68
N ILE A 11 48.51 -12.36 10.86
CA ILE A 11 47.31 -12.08 11.68
C ILE A 11 46.42 -10.99 11.05
N LEU A 12 46.99 -10.05 10.29
CA LEU A 12 46.23 -9.00 9.59
C LEU A 12 45.51 -9.51 8.32
N MET A 13 46.00 -10.55 7.64
CA MET A 13 45.29 -11.14 6.48
C MET A 13 44.14 -12.06 6.87
N VAL A 14 44.22 -12.75 8.02
CA VAL A 14 43.12 -13.62 8.51
C VAL A 14 41.95 -12.80 9.06
N PHE A 15 42.17 -11.55 9.49
CA PHE A 15 41.10 -10.63 9.92
C PHE A 15 40.38 -9.93 8.76
N ALA A 16 40.96 -9.91 7.55
CA ALA A 16 40.39 -9.22 6.38
C ALA A 16 39.41 -10.10 5.57
N THR A 17 39.29 -11.39 5.87
CA THR A 17 38.40 -12.31 5.14
C THR A 17 37.08 -12.61 5.87
N LEU A 18 36.85 -12.06 7.07
CA LEU A 18 35.65 -12.36 7.87
C LEU A 18 34.51 -11.34 7.74
N MET A 19 34.58 -10.37 6.82
CA MET A 19 33.49 -9.43 6.59
C MET A 19 33.14 -9.32 5.11
N TYR A 20 32.70 -10.44 4.54
CA TYR A 20 31.79 -10.39 3.39
C TYR A 20 30.57 -11.26 3.67
N SER A 21 29.87 -10.94 4.76
CA SER A 21 28.44 -11.18 4.79
C SER A 21 27.80 -10.16 3.86
N GLY A 22 27.93 -10.37 2.55
CA GLY A 22 27.02 -9.75 1.61
C GLY A 22 25.64 -10.16 2.08
N SER A 23 24.84 -9.20 2.56
CA SER A 23 23.45 -9.44 2.86
C SER A 23 22.88 -10.09 1.61
N ALA A 24 22.49 -11.36 1.69
CA ALA A 24 21.70 -11.96 0.64
C ALA A 24 20.46 -11.08 0.57
N SER A 25 20.43 -10.16 -0.40
CA SER A 25 19.21 -9.49 -0.81
C SER A 25 18.21 -10.61 -0.93
N ALA A 26 17.17 -10.61 -0.09
CA ALA A 26 16.15 -11.64 -0.12
C ALA A 26 15.82 -11.88 -1.59
N ALA A 27 16.06 -13.11 -2.07
CA ALA A 27 15.96 -13.42 -3.48
C ALA A 27 14.49 -13.27 -3.86
N CYS A 28 14.12 -12.09 -4.34
CA CYS A 28 12.81 -11.84 -4.89
C CYS A 28 12.88 -12.03 -6.40
N THR A 29 11.79 -12.53 -6.96
CA THR A 29 11.61 -12.64 -8.40
C THR A 29 11.55 -11.22 -8.97
N PRO A 30 12.51 -10.82 -9.83
CA PRO A 30 12.55 -9.47 -10.36
C PRO A 30 11.43 -9.24 -11.36
N ILE A 31 10.80 -8.07 -11.27
CA ILE A 31 9.85 -7.54 -12.24
C ILE A 31 10.52 -6.33 -12.89
N SER A 32 10.87 -6.47 -14.17
CA SER A 32 11.57 -5.45 -14.97
C SER A 32 10.76 -4.97 -16.18
N SER A 33 9.54 -5.47 -16.34
CA SER A 33 8.60 -5.07 -17.37
C SER A 33 7.16 -5.34 -16.93
N VAL A 34 6.21 -4.64 -17.56
CA VAL A 34 4.76 -4.84 -17.41
C VAL A 34 4.14 -5.05 -18.80
N PRO A 35 3.11 -5.90 -18.94
CA PRO A 35 2.39 -6.59 -17.88
C PRO A 35 3.14 -7.78 -17.26
N PHE A 36 2.90 -8.07 -15.99
CA PHE A 36 3.48 -9.19 -15.24
C PHE A 36 2.39 -9.93 -14.45
N ALA A 37 2.43 -11.26 -14.47
CA ALA A 37 1.45 -12.10 -13.76
C ALA A 37 2.13 -12.89 -12.63
N ILE A 38 1.69 -12.65 -11.39
CA ILE A 38 2.10 -13.38 -10.20
C ILE A 38 1.14 -14.55 -9.99
N THR A 39 1.58 -15.74 -10.39
CA THR A 39 0.79 -16.98 -10.33
C THR A 39 1.29 -17.98 -9.29
N ALA A 40 2.48 -17.76 -8.71
CA ALA A 40 3.06 -18.59 -7.66
C ALA A 40 3.34 -17.77 -6.38
N PRO A 41 3.19 -18.37 -5.17
CA PRO A 41 3.62 -17.75 -3.92
C PRO A 41 5.09 -17.31 -3.96
N GLY A 42 5.43 -16.24 -3.26
CA GLY A 42 6.82 -15.78 -3.18
C GLY A 42 7.00 -14.29 -2.96
N GLN A 43 8.27 -13.88 -3.01
CA GLN A 43 8.70 -12.49 -2.94
C GLN A 43 8.95 -11.97 -4.36
N TYR A 44 8.40 -10.82 -4.70
CA TYR A 44 8.53 -10.18 -6.00
C TYR A 44 9.00 -8.74 -5.79
N CYS A 45 10.00 -8.30 -6.57
CA CYS A 45 10.50 -6.93 -6.49
C CYS A 45 10.49 -6.26 -7.85
N VAL A 46 9.97 -5.04 -7.91
CA VAL A 46 10.20 -4.17 -9.07
C VAL A 46 11.67 -3.70 -9.08
N THR A 47 12.25 -3.62 -10.27
CA THR A 47 13.70 -3.37 -10.45
C THR A 47 14.05 -2.06 -11.15
N ASN A 48 13.06 -1.36 -11.69
CA ASN A 48 13.16 -0.05 -12.33
C ASN A 48 11.77 0.59 -12.38
N ASP A 49 11.68 1.85 -12.81
CA ASP A 49 10.38 2.45 -13.11
C ASP A 49 9.73 1.72 -14.29
N LEU A 50 8.48 1.30 -14.11
CA LEU A 50 7.70 0.57 -15.11
C LEU A 50 6.56 1.44 -15.64
N GLN A 51 6.39 1.41 -16.95
CA GLN A 51 5.29 2.08 -17.64
C GLN A 51 4.69 1.13 -18.67
N SER A 52 3.36 1.03 -18.69
CA SER A 52 2.66 0.25 -19.71
C SER A 52 2.62 1.00 -21.05
N SER A 53 2.72 0.25 -22.16
CA SER A 53 2.54 0.76 -23.52
C SER A 53 1.11 0.60 -24.06
N GLY A 54 0.24 -0.14 -23.36
CA GLY A 54 -1.13 -0.39 -23.79
C GLY A 54 -2.10 0.75 -23.47
N ALA A 55 -3.35 0.64 -23.93
CA ALA A 55 -4.42 1.60 -23.58
C ALA A 55 -5.33 1.12 -22.42
N ALA A 56 -5.32 -0.19 -22.12
CA ALA A 56 -6.14 -0.83 -21.09
C ALA A 56 -5.44 -2.09 -20.56
N GLY A 57 -5.96 -2.65 -19.45
CA GLY A 57 -5.48 -3.90 -18.86
C GLY A 57 -4.95 -3.72 -17.43
N ILE A 58 -4.21 -4.73 -16.95
CA ILE A 58 -3.60 -4.76 -15.62
C ILE A 58 -2.08 -4.80 -15.80
N GLN A 59 -1.34 -3.95 -15.10
CA GLN A 59 0.12 -3.98 -15.16
C GLN A 59 0.69 -5.17 -14.37
N ILE A 60 0.28 -5.34 -13.12
CA ILE A 60 0.67 -6.50 -12.30
C ILE A 60 -0.58 -7.18 -11.78
N SER A 61 -0.82 -8.40 -12.23
CA SER A 61 -1.91 -9.24 -11.72
C SER A 61 -1.40 -10.21 -10.65
N ILE A 62 -2.17 -10.39 -9.59
CA ILE A 62 -1.89 -11.35 -8.52
C ILE A 62 -3.05 -12.34 -8.48
N SER A 63 -2.77 -13.61 -8.71
CA SER A 63 -3.79 -14.67 -8.76
C SER A 63 -3.54 -15.79 -7.76
N THR A 64 -2.78 -15.52 -6.69
CA THR A 64 -2.41 -16.51 -5.67
C THR A 64 -2.16 -15.82 -4.32
N GLY A 65 -2.13 -16.60 -3.24
CA GLY A 65 -1.83 -16.14 -1.88
C GLY A 65 -0.34 -16.26 -1.52
N ASN A 66 0.02 -15.80 -0.31
CA ASN A 66 1.39 -15.79 0.21
C ASN A 66 2.36 -15.05 -0.72
N VAL A 67 1.99 -13.85 -1.11
CA VAL A 67 2.74 -12.99 -2.01
C VAL A 67 3.20 -11.74 -1.28
N THR A 68 4.46 -11.38 -1.44
CA THR A 68 4.92 -10.01 -1.16
C THR A 68 5.37 -9.40 -2.47
N LEU A 69 4.70 -8.33 -2.87
CA LEU A 69 5.07 -7.46 -3.97
C LEU A 69 5.67 -6.18 -3.38
N ASP A 70 6.99 -6.07 -3.48
CA ASP A 70 7.74 -4.87 -3.13
C ASP A 70 8.00 -4.05 -4.40
N LEU A 71 7.49 -2.82 -4.46
CA LEU A 71 7.79 -1.92 -5.57
C LEU A 71 9.21 -1.33 -5.45
N ASN A 72 9.91 -1.60 -4.35
CA ASN A 72 11.31 -1.29 -4.12
C ASN A 72 11.67 0.19 -4.36
N GLY A 73 10.73 1.09 -4.03
CA GLY A 73 10.84 2.53 -4.23
C GLY A 73 10.58 3.01 -5.67
N PHE A 74 10.39 2.12 -6.64
CA PHE A 74 10.13 2.46 -8.04
C PHE A 74 8.68 2.84 -8.31
N ALA A 75 8.46 3.45 -9.47
CA ALA A 75 7.15 3.87 -9.95
C ALA A 75 6.51 2.85 -10.90
N LEU A 76 5.22 2.57 -10.70
CA LEU A 76 4.32 2.04 -11.72
C LEU A 76 3.50 3.20 -12.29
N LYS A 77 3.64 3.46 -13.59
CA LYS A 77 2.94 4.54 -14.27
C LYS A 77 2.02 3.98 -15.35
N CYS A 78 0.76 4.39 -15.32
CA CYS A 78 -0.19 4.11 -16.41
C CYS A 78 -0.16 5.23 -17.46
N THR A 79 -0.53 4.86 -18.69
CA THR A 79 -0.58 5.78 -19.85
C THR A 79 -2.01 6.05 -20.31
N ALA A 80 -2.95 5.27 -19.79
CA ALA A 80 -4.37 5.35 -20.08
C ALA A 80 -5.15 4.71 -18.91
N SER A 81 -6.30 4.10 -19.17
CA SER A 81 -7.21 3.55 -18.15
C SER A 81 -6.78 2.17 -17.61
N GLN A 82 -5.48 1.89 -17.48
CA GLN A 82 -5.01 0.62 -16.90
C GLN A 82 -5.17 0.58 -15.38
N ASN A 83 -5.32 -0.62 -14.84
CA ASN A 83 -5.15 -0.89 -13.41
C ASN A 83 -3.68 -1.20 -13.15
N ALA A 84 -3.07 -0.59 -12.13
CA ALA A 84 -1.67 -0.87 -11.82
C ALA A 84 -1.52 -2.26 -11.19
N ILE A 85 -2.09 -2.48 -10.01
CA ILE A 85 -1.98 -3.74 -9.27
C ILE A 85 -3.38 -4.27 -8.99
N MET A 86 -3.66 -5.50 -9.41
CA MET A 86 -4.97 -6.09 -9.21
C MET A 86 -4.90 -7.56 -8.80
N GLY A 87 -5.57 -7.88 -7.71
CA GLY A 87 -5.95 -9.23 -7.32
C GLY A 87 -7.06 -9.76 -8.23
N THR A 88 -6.84 -10.91 -8.86
CA THR A 88 -7.78 -11.46 -9.86
C THR A 88 -8.54 -12.70 -9.40
N LEU A 89 -8.14 -13.31 -8.28
CA LEU A 89 -8.79 -14.47 -7.66
C LEU A 89 -8.94 -14.25 -6.15
N THR A 90 -9.53 -15.22 -5.46
CA THR A 90 -9.49 -15.27 -4.00
C THR A 90 -8.04 -15.50 -3.55
N MET A 91 -7.54 -14.62 -2.69
CA MET A 91 -6.16 -14.67 -2.19
C MET A 91 -6.13 -14.54 -0.68
N PHE A 92 -4.97 -14.82 -0.10
CA PHE A 92 -4.72 -14.63 1.30
C PHE A 92 -3.26 -14.26 1.52
N ASN A 93 -2.96 -13.50 2.57
CA ASN A 93 -1.60 -13.12 2.94
C ASN A 93 -0.82 -12.50 1.76
N VAL A 94 -1.42 -11.49 1.12
CA VAL A 94 -0.79 -10.70 0.06
C VAL A 94 -0.38 -9.35 0.63
N THR A 95 0.88 -8.97 0.46
CA THR A 95 1.40 -7.64 0.82
C THR A 95 1.84 -6.91 -0.44
N VAL A 96 1.36 -5.69 -0.65
CA VAL A 96 1.82 -4.77 -1.69
C VAL A 96 2.46 -3.57 -0.99
N LYS A 97 3.72 -3.26 -1.29
CA LYS A 97 4.43 -2.23 -0.53
C LYS A 97 5.47 -1.39 -1.28
N ASN A 98 5.82 -0.26 -0.68
CA ASN A 98 7.04 0.51 -0.91
C ASN A 98 7.25 0.98 -2.36
N GLY A 99 6.43 1.91 -2.83
CA GLY A 99 6.65 2.55 -4.14
C GLY A 99 5.59 3.55 -4.53
N THR A 100 5.68 4.03 -5.78
CA THR A 100 4.75 5.03 -6.32
C THR A 100 3.86 4.40 -7.39
N ILE A 101 2.56 4.69 -7.36
CA ILE A 101 1.61 4.27 -8.39
C ILE A 101 0.83 5.50 -8.87
N ARG A 102 0.83 5.75 -10.17
CA ARG A 102 0.26 6.99 -10.68
C ARG A 102 -0.35 6.92 -12.07
N ASP A 103 -1.27 7.86 -12.28
CA ASP A 103 -1.94 8.12 -13.55
C ASP A 103 -2.75 6.90 -14.05
N CYS A 104 -3.17 6.02 -13.12
CA CYS A 104 -3.89 4.78 -13.39
C CYS A 104 -5.39 4.90 -13.13
N ASN A 105 -6.18 3.93 -13.64
CA ASN A 105 -7.58 3.81 -13.26
C ASN A 105 -7.72 3.39 -11.79
N TYR A 106 -7.06 2.30 -11.40
CA TYR A 106 -6.95 1.88 -10.00
C TYR A 106 -5.47 1.72 -9.63
N ALA A 107 -5.05 2.26 -8.48
CA ALA A 107 -3.68 2.07 -8.02
C ALA A 107 -3.46 0.65 -7.49
N VAL A 108 -4.24 0.26 -6.47
CA VAL A 108 -4.20 -1.09 -5.89
C VAL A 108 -5.60 -1.58 -5.62
N THR A 109 -5.96 -2.72 -6.21
CA THR A 109 -7.23 -3.40 -5.93
C THR A 109 -6.96 -4.83 -5.46
N LEU A 110 -7.13 -5.10 -4.17
CA LEU A 110 -7.04 -6.44 -3.60
C LEU A 110 -8.45 -6.94 -3.27
N SER A 111 -9.08 -7.57 -4.27
CA SER A 111 -10.42 -8.14 -4.12
C SER A 111 -10.39 -9.54 -3.52
N ASN A 112 -11.40 -9.87 -2.70
CA ASN A 112 -11.57 -11.19 -2.07
C ASN A 112 -10.28 -11.69 -1.38
N CYS A 113 -9.65 -10.79 -0.60
CA CYS A 113 -8.33 -11.01 -0.03
C CYS A 113 -8.40 -11.10 1.50
N THR A 114 -7.94 -12.20 2.06
CA THR A 114 -7.90 -12.41 3.52
C THR A 114 -6.52 -12.07 4.09
N SER A 115 -6.47 -11.25 5.14
CA SER A 115 -5.21 -10.86 5.80
C SER A 115 -4.21 -10.21 4.84
N CYS A 116 -4.69 -9.35 3.94
CA CYS A 116 -3.87 -8.69 2.94
C CYS A 116 -3.54 -7.25 3.34
N THR A 117 -2.34 -6.81 3.00
CA THR A 117 -1.77 -5.53 3.43
C THR A 117 -1.38 -4.68 2.23
N VAL A 118 -1.77 -3.40 2.24
CA VAL A 118 -1.24 -2.38 1.35
C VAL A 118 -0.56 -1.33 2.22
N GLN A 119 0.76 -1.19 2.08
CA GLN A 119 1.54 -0.31 2.95
C GLN A 119 2.61 0.48 2.22
N ASP A 120 2.96 1.66 2.70
CA ASP A 120 4.06 2.47 2.15
C ASP A 120 3.89 2.75 0.65
N ILE A 121 2.65 2.86 0.16
CA ILE A 121 2.33 3.21 -1.22
C ILE A 121 2.07 4.71 -1.33
N ARG A 122 2.67 5.33 -2.35
CA ARG A 122 2.34 6.68 -2.81
C ARG A 122 1.45 6.60 -4.05
N ALA A 123 0.14 6.70 -3.86
CA ALA A 123 -0.86 6.69 -4.94
C ALA A 123 -1.17 8.14 -5.37
N ILE A 124 -1.00 8.45 -6.67
CA ILE A 124 -1.10 9.82 -7.18
C ILE A 124 -1.89 9.90 -8.48
N ASN A 125 -2.86 10.83 -8.55
CA ASN A 125 -3.64 11.13 -9.75
C ASN A 125 -4.30 9.88 -10.37
N ASN A 126 -4.71 8.91 -9.56
CA ASN A 126 -5.45 7.74 -10.02
C ASN A 126 -6.96 8.02 -10.03
N ALA A 127 -7.72 7.35 -10.88
CA ALA A 127 -9.19 7.48 -10.84
C ALA A 127 -9.74 6.93 -9.51
N ALA A 128 -9.11 5.89 -8.96
CA ALA A 128 -9.30 5.34 -7.62
C ALA A 128 -7.94 4.96 -7.01
N GLY A 129 -7.77 5.20 -5.71
CA GLY A 129 -6.53 4.88 -5.00
C GLY A 129 -6.45 3.40 -4.62
N ILE A 130 -6.77 3.09 -3.37
CA ILE A 130 -6.68 1.74 -2.81
C ILE A 130 -8.09 1.17 -2.59
N GLN A 131 -8.35 -0.02 -3.12
CA GLN A 131 -9.56 -0.79 -2.84
C GLN A 131 -9.21 -2.14 -2.24
N VAL A 132 -9.85 -2.46 -1.11
CA VAL A 132 -9.69 -3.75 -0.43
C VAL A 132 -11.07 -4.36 -0.13
N SER A 133 -11.22 -5.65 -0.42
CA SER A 133 -12.36 -6.47 -0.01
C SER A 133 -11.91 -7.82 0.53
N GLY A 134 -12.78 -8.48 1.30
CA GLY A 134 -12.45 -9.72 2.02
C GLY A 134 -12.51 -9.54 3.54
N PHE A 135 -11.47 -10.01 4.24
CA PHE A 135 -11.44 -10.06 5.70
C PHE A 135 -10.05 -9.69 6.24
N ALA A 136 -10.00 -8.93 7.32
CA ALA A 136 -8.77 -8.57 8.03
C ALA A 136 -7.71 -7.87 7.13
N ALA A 137 -8.16 -6.99 6.23
CA ALA A 137 -7.23 -6.18 5.43
C ALA A 137 -6.54 -5.12 6.31
N ARG A 138 -5.32 -4.75 5.92
CA ARG A 138 -4.56 -3.64 6.53
C ARG A 138 -4.18 -2.64 5.44
N VAL A 139 -4.62 -1.40 5.58
CA VAL A 139 -4.21 -0.31 4.69
C VAL A 139 -3.52 0.73 5.55
N GLU A 140 -2.19 0.76 5.50
CA GLU A 140 -1.40 1.52 6.47
C GLU A 140 -0.24 2.31 5.89
N HIS A 141 0.07 3.46 6.48
CA HIS A 141 1.24 4.28 6.11
C HIS A 141 1.28 4.69 4.62
N ASN A 142 0.12 4.76 3.95
CA ASN A 142 0.05 5.15 2.54
C ASN A 142 -0.12 6.67 2.41
N GLN A 143 0.43 7.22 1.32
CA GLN A 143 0.20 8.61 0.90
C GLN A 143 -0.65 8.61 -0.37
N ILE A 144 -1.88 9.11 -0.28
CA ILE A 144 -2.81 9.13 -1.42
C ILE A 144 -3.13 10.58 -1.75
N ARG A 145 -2.84 11.00 -2.99
CA ARG A 145 -2.95 12.41 -3.39
C ARG A 145 -3.60 12.56 -4.75
N ASN A 146 -4.65 13.38 -4.81
CA ASN A 146 -5.40 13.68 -6.04
C ASN A 146 -6.03 12.45 -6.70
N ASP A 147 -6.13 11.35 -5.96
CA ASP A 147 -6.94 10.21 -6.40
C ASP A 147 -8.40 10.60 -6.16
N ASN A 148 -9.29 10.35 -7.13
CA ASN A 148 -10.72 10.77 -7.11
C ASN A 148 -11.05 12.20 -7.59
N ALA A 149 -10.19 12.89 -8.34
CA ALA A 149 -10.56 14.24 -8.82
C ALA A 149 -11.70 14.22 -9.87
N LEU A 150 -11.99 13.07 -10.51
CA LEU A 150 -12.86 13.02 -11.70
C LEU A 150 -13.97 11.94 -11.70
N ALA A 151 -13.99 10.96 -10.79
CA ALA A 151 -14.81 9.73 -10.97
C ALA A 151 -15.67 9.26 -9.77
N GLY A 152 -15.69 9.98 -8.65
CA GLY A 152 -16.53 9.62 -7.49
C GLY A 152 -16.03 8.43 -6.64
N ASN A 153 -14.95 7.75 -7.04
CA ASN A 153 -14.34 6.63 -6.30
C ASN A 153 -13.44 7.12 -5.16
N PRO A 154 -13.65 6.75 -3.89
CA PRO A 154 -12.86 7.26 -2.78
C PRO A 154 -11.35 7.00 -2.93
N ALA A 155 -10.52 7.77 -2.23
CA ALA A 155 -9.09 7.52 -2.17
C ALA A 155 -8.78 6.14 -1.55
N ILE A 156 -9.56 5.72 -0.54
CA ILE A 156 -9.58 4.35 -0.03
C ILE A 156 -11.01 3.84 0.02
N LEU A 157 -11.28 2.73 -0.69
CA LEU A 157 -12.53 1.99 -0.59
C LEU A 157 -12.33 0.73 0.27
N VAL A 158 -13.06 0.64 1.36
CA VAL A 158 -13.02 -0.49 2.29
C VAL A 158 -14.33 -1.28 2.20
N GLU A 159 -14.25 -2.39 1.50
CA GLU A 159 -15.32 -3.39 1.41
C GLU A 159 -14.97 -4.65 2.22
N ALA A 160 -13.77 -4.71 2.79
CA ALA A 160 -13.34 -5.77 3.70
C ALA A 160 -13.95 -5.58 5.11
N THR A 161 -14.16 -6.68 5.83
CA THR A 161 -14.61 -6.68 7.23
C THR A 161 -13.44 -6.87 8.20
N SER A 162 -13.60 -6.47 9.46
CA SER A 162 -12.59 -6.62 10.52
C SER A 162 -11.20 -6.10 10.15
N SER A 163 -11.16 -5.01 9.38
CA SER A 163 -9.95 -4.46 8.76
C SER A 163 -9.45 -3.21 9.49
N LEU A 164 -8.17 -2.92 9.33
CA LEU A 164 -7.50 -1.78 9.95
C LEU A 164 -7.04 -0.79 8.86
N ILE A 165 -7.45 0.47 9.00
CA ILE A 165 -7.01 1.57 8.14
C ILE A 165 -6.29 2.58 9.04
N ASP A 166 -4.97 2.59 8.97
CA ASP A 166 -4.10 3.18 10.00
C ASP A 166 -3.06 4.14 9.40
N ASN A 167 -2.90 5.32 9.97
CA ASN A 167 -1.79 6.23 9.64
C ASN A 167 -1.62 6.54 8.13
N ASN A 168 -2.71 6.64 7.38
CA ASN A 168 -2.66 7.07 5.99
C ASN A 168 -2.75 8.61 5.90
N HIS A 169 -2.05 9.19 4.93
CA HIS A 169 -2.12 10.60 4.58
C HIS A 169 -2.87 10.77 3.26
N ILE A 170 -4.07 11.34 3.30
CA ILE A 170 -4.99 11.39 2.18
C ILE A 170 -5.29 12.84 1.83
N SER A 171 -5.08 13.23 0.57
CA SER A 171 -5.42 14.59 0.14
C SER A 171 -5.89 14.74 -1.29
N GLY A 172 -6.62 15.82 -1.57
CA GLY A 172 -7.09 16.14 -2.92
C GLY A 172 -8.15 15.18 -3.45
N SER A 173 -8.99 14.62 -2.59
CA SER A 173 -10.00 13.61 -2.95
C SER A 173 -11.42 14.09 -2.67
N ASN A 174 -12.40 13.65 -3.45
CA ASN A 174 -13.81 13.93 -3.11
C ASN A 174 -14.19 13.22 -1.81
N VAL A 175 -13.99 11.91 -1.74
CA VAL A 175 -14.10 11.12 -0.49
C VAL A 175 -12.72 10.54 -0.15
N GLY A 176 -12.25 10.76 1.08
CA GLY A 176 -10.99 10.20 1.58
C GLY A 176 -11.10 8.69 1.79
N ILE A 177 -11.81 8.26 2.83
CA ILE A 177 -12.09 6.85 3.11
C ILE A 177 -13.59 6.61 3.00
N MET A 178 -13.99 5.59 2.25
CA MET A 178 -15.36 5.07 2.25
C MET A 178 -15.38 3.68 2.87
N ASN A 179 -16.07 3.54 4.00
CA ASN A 179 -16.24 2.28 4.70
C ASN A 179 -17.61 1.68 4.41
N ARG A 180 -17.64 0.57 3.67
CA ARG A 180 -18.87 -0.15 3.29
C ARG A 180 -19.13 -1.43 4.08
N SER A 181 -18.21 -1.80 4.96
CA SER A 181 -18.26 -3.06 5.72
C SER A 181 -18.13 -2.84 7.23
N LYS A 182 -18.60 -3.82 8.01
CA LYS A 182 -18.64 -3.72 9.47
C LYS A 182 -17.32 -4.15 10.13
N GLY A 183 -17.11 -3.67 11.36
CA GLY A 183 -16.03 -4.13 12.24
C GLY A 183 -14.66 -3.57 11.91
N ASN A 184 -14.61 -2.55 11.05
CA ASN A 184 -13.37 -1.90 10.65
C ASN A 184 -12.93 -0.88 11.70
N ILE A 185 -11.62 -0.74 11.89
CA ILE A 185 -11.00 0.28 12.72
C ILE A 185 -10.31 1.28 11.80
N ILE A 186 -10.70 2.54 11.87
CA ILE A 186 -10.12 3.62 11.06
C ILE A 186 -9.48 4.62 12.01
N ARG A 187 -8.15 4.66 12.07
CA ARG A 187 -7.47 5.49 13.08
C ARG A 187 -6.16 6.12 12.59
N GLY A 188 -5.76 7.20 13.24
CA GLY A 188 -4.46 7.84 12.97
C GLY A 188 -4.33 8.46 11.57
N ASN A 189 -5.41 8.50 10.78
CA ASN A 189 -5.33 8.99 9.41
C ASN A 189 -5.38 10.52 9.39
N THR A 190 -4.69 11.12 8.43
CA THR A 190 -4.69 12.57 8.21
C THR A 190 -5.32 12.87 6.85
N PHE A 191 -6.19 13.87 6.82
CA PHE A 191 -6.94 14.28 5.63
C PHE A 191 -6.68 15.75 5.31
N GLY A 192 -6.43 16.05 4.04
CA GLY A 192 -6.21 17.41 3.55
C GLY A 192 -6.99 17.67 2.25
N ILE A 193 -7.66 18.80 2.08
CA ILE A 193 -8.27 19.20 0.80
C ILE A 193 -9.23 18.10 0.29
N CYS A 194 -10.39 17.97 0.93
CA CYS A 194 -11.36 16.96 0.55
C CYS A 194 -12.81 17.41 0.67
N ASN A 195 -13.78 16.76 0.02
CA ASN A 195 -15.19 17.07 0.32
C ASN A 195 -15.64 16.30 1.57
N THR A 196 -15.33 15.02 1.66
CA THR A 196 -15.64 14.16 2.82
C THR A 196 -14.40 13.38 3.24
N ALA A 197 -13.98 13.51 4.50
CA ALA A 197 -12.80 12.78 4.99
C ALA A 197 -13.11 11.29 5.16
N ILE A 198 -14.11 10.94 5.97
CA ILE A 198 -14.58 9.55 6.10
C ILE A 198 -16.10 9.47 5.90
N ARG A 199 -16.51 8.54 5.03
CA ARG A 199 -17.91 8.15 4.84
C ARG A 199 -18.15 6.74 5.36
N PHE A 200 -19.09 6.60 6.29
CA PHE A 200 -19.50 5.35 6.91
C PHE A 200 -20.83 4.85 6.33
N ASP A 201 -20.75 3.98 5.33
CA ASP A 201 -21.93 3.26 4.80
C ASP A 201 -22.23 2.00 5.64
N ALA A 202 -21.29 1.58 6.49
CA ALA A 202 -21.47 0.54 7.50
C ALA A 202 -20.71 0.87 8.80
N GLY A 203 -21.10 0.20 9.90
CA GLY A 203 -20.57 0.46 11.24
C GLY A 203 -19.08 0.13 11.40
N ALA A 204 -18.30 1.11 11.81
CA ALA A 204 -16.88 1.00 12.14
C ALA A 204 -16.58 1.62 13.51
N THR A 205 -15.34 1.51 13.96
CA THR A 205 -14.79 2.29 15.06
C THR A 205 -13.75 3.24 14.49
N TYR A 206 -13.68 4.47 15.00
CA TYR A 206 -12.65 5.42 14.57
C TYR A 206 -12.04 6.19 15.73
N GLN A 207 -10.78 6.56 15.57
CA GLN A 207 -10.00 7.23 16.61
C GLN A 207 -8.86 8.06 16.00
N ASN A 208 -8.56 9.24 16.55
CA ASN A 208 -7.38 10.04 16.18
C ASN A 208 -7.23 10.30 14.66
N ASN A 209 -8.34 10.51 13.95
CA ASN A 209 -8.30 10.92 12.55
C ASN A 209 -8.35 12.46 12.49
N LEU A 210 -7.34 13.07 11.88
CA LEU A 210 -7.20 14.51 11.77
C LEU A 210 -7.66 15.00 10.40
N THR A 211 -8.57 15.96 10.35
CA THR A 211 -9.08 16.52 9.09
C THR A 211 -8.72 18.00 8.96
N GLN A 212 -8.17 18.38 7.81
CA GLN A 212 -7.85 19.76 7.46
C GLN A 212 -8.41 20.08 6.08
N LEU A 213 -9.06 21.24 5.92
CA LEU A 213 -9.62 21.68 4.62
C LEU A 213 -10.55 20.64 3.98
N CYS A 214 -11.30 19.90 4.79
CA CYS A 214 -12.36 19.02 4.33
C CYS A 214 -13.73 19.64 4.58
N THR A 215 -14.63 19.62 3.59
CA THR A 215 -15.98 20.20 3.75
C THR A 215 -16.79 19.47 4.82
N THR A 216 -16.64 18.14 4.87
CA THR A 216 -17.27 17.25 5.86
C THR A 216 -16.19 16.35 6.45
N ALA A 217 -16.00 16.38 7.77
CA ALA A 217 -15.04 15.50 8.42
C ALA A 217 -15.52 14.03 8.34
N PHE A 218 -16.72 13.76 8.85
CA PHE A 218 -17.28 12.42 8.97
C PHE A 218 -18.78 12.43 8.61
N THR A 219 -19.28 11.42 7.88
CA THR A 219 -20.70 11.29 7.51
C THR A 219 -21.12 9.82 7.32
N GLY A 220 -22.42 9.54 7.23
CA GLY A 220 -22.98 8.24 6.85
C GLY A 220 -23.91 7.60 7.90
N ALA A 221 -24.74 6.64 7.46
CA ALA A 221 -25.82 6.04 8.25
C ALA A 221 -25.34 5.00 9.28
N GLY A 222 -24.11 4.49 9.14
CA GLY A 222 -23.50 3.54 10.07
C GLY A 222 -22.69 4.24 11.15
N LEU A 223 -23.28 5.23 11.86
CA LEU A 223 -22.56 6.09 12.81
C LEU A 223 -21.61 5.27 13.69
N ALA A 224 -20.33 5.46 13.40
CA ALA A 224 -19.24 4.74 14.01
C ALA A 224 -19.05 5.20 15.46
N SER A 225 -18.59 4.33 16.34
CA SER A 225 -18.25 4.73 17.71
C SER A 225 -16.92 5.46 17.70
N SER A 226 -16.91 6.73 18.13
CA SER A 226 -15.66 7.43 18.41
C SER A 226 -15.11 6.95 19.76
N VAL A 227 -13.90 6.40 19.78
CA VAL A 227 -13.19 6.13 21.05
C VAL A 227 -12.36 7.37 21.39
N ASN A 228 -13.03 8.44 21.82
CA ASN A 228 -12.37 9.57 22.47
C ASN A 228 -12.18 9.22 23.95
N ALA A 229 -11.03 8.63 24.29
CA ALA A 229 -10.57 8.66 25.66
C ALA A 229 -9.83 9.98 25.89
N GLY A 230 -10.51 10.92 26.57
CA GLY A 230 -9.87 12.03 27.29
C GLY A 230 -9.78 13.36 26.55
N GLY A 231 -10.74 14.25 26.81
CA GLY A 231 -10.46 15.68 26.79
C GLY A 231 -9.66 16.07 28.03
N ASN A 232 -8.65 16.92 27.85
CA ASN A 232 -8.51 18.23 28.52
C ASN A 232 -7.16 18.87 28.20
N PHE A 233 -7.26 20.08 27.63
CA PHE A 233 -6.28 21.16 27.40
C PHE A 233 -5.09 20.89 26.46
#